data_AF-A0AAU9KHB8-F1
#
_entry.id   AF-A0AAU9KHB8-F1
#
_cell.length_a   1.000
_cell.length_b   1.000
_cell.length_c   1.000
_cell.angle_alpha   90.00
_cell.angle_beta   90.00
_cell.angle_gamma   90.00
#
_symmetry.space_group_name_H-M   'P 1'
#
loop_
_entity.id
_entity.type
_entity.pdbx_description
1 polymer ?
#
loop_
_entity_poly.entity_id
_entity_poly.type
_entity_poly.pdbx_seq_one_letter_code
_entity_poly.pdbx_strand_id
1 'polypeptide(L)'
;MASSFVSNARSSIASNANSIQSQSPPSSCGSCASDENHQEELQHLGIADTVLADDNWEWLRHLLDRVHDVAARQQGKIYFARLFKSQDAEEVEVTLSEMEVWRQKLADESDRPRERDLARALFLIGYDKSLSLSGPTPS
;
A
#
# COMPACT_ATOMS: atom_id res chain seq x y z
N MET A 1 55.38 12.95 26.23
CA MET A 1 56.28 12.04 26.97
C MET A 1 55.61 11.72 28.31
N ALA A 2 55.49 10.42 28.64
CA ALA A 2 55.36 9.78 29.97
C ALA A 2 54.27 10.33 30.95
N SER A 3 53.51 9.55 31.71
CA SER A 3 53.40 8.10 31.95
C SER A 3 52.06 7.85 32.64
N SER A 4 51.50 6.67 32.41
CA SER A 4 50.41 6.06 33.16
C SER A 4 50.84 5.63 34.58
N PHE A 5 49.94 5.74 35.55
CA PHE A 5 49.93 4.88 36.74
C PHE A 5 48.52 4.34 36.99
N VAL A 6 48.42 3.02 37.03
CA VAL A 6 47.26 2.23 37.48
C VAL A 6 47.33 2.12 39.00
N SER A 7 46.18 2.20 39.69
CA SER A 7 45.96 1.40 40.90
C SER A 7 44.46 1.21 41.16
N ASN A 8 44.07 -0.06 41.07
CA ASN A 8 42.84 -0.63 41.59
C ASN A 8 42.74 -0.41 43.10
N ALA A 9 41.56 -0.02 43.57
CA ALA A 9 41.11 -0.35 44.93
C ALA A 9 39.67 -0.88 44.84
N ARG A 10 39.56 -2.21 44.76
CA ARG A 10 38.34 -2.97 45.03
C ARG A 10 38.03 -2.87 46.52
N SER A 11 36.84 -2.41 46.88
CA SER A 11 36.20 -2.85 48.12
C SER A 11 34.79 -3.33 47.80
N SER A 12 34.65 -4.65 47.72
CA SER A 12 33.36 -5.33 47.75
C SER A 12 32.89 -5.39 49.20
N ILE A 13 31.73 -4.82 49.54
CA ILE A 13 30.87 -5.34 50.60
C ILE A 13 29.42 -5.31 50.09
N ALA A 14 28.79 -6.46 50.29
CA ALA A 14 27.58 -6.92 49.68
C ALA A 14 26.29 -6.51 50.41
N SER A 15 25.18 -6.79 49.72
CA SER A 15 23.89 -7.19 50.26
C SER A 15 22.95 -6.09 50.78
N ASN A 16 21.98 -5.73 49.94
CA ASN A 16 20.59 -5.87 50.39
C ASN A 16 19.68 -6.23 49.21
N ALA A 17 19.12 -7.44 49.27
CA ALA A 17 18.16 -7.96 48.32
C ALA A 17 16.73 -7.54 48.71
N ASN A 18 15.87 -7.53 47.70
CA ASN A 18 14.40 -7.47 47.71
C ASN A 18 13.75 -6.10 47.90
N SER A 19 13.16 -5.57 46.81
CA SER A 19 11.69 -5.34 46.78
C SER A 19 11.22 -4.91 45.37
N ILE A 20 10.47 -5.80 44.72
CA ILE A 20 9.32 -5.51 43.84
C ILE A 20 9.60 -4.74 42.53
N GLN A 21 9.89 -5.54 41.51
CA GLN A 21 9.26 -5.51 40.18
C GLN A 21 8.13 -4.47 40.02
N SER A 22 8.48 -3.30 39.47
CA SER A 22 7.53 -2.43 38.78
C SER A 22 7.89 -2.46 37.30
N GLN A 23 7.56 -3.59 36.65
CA GLN A 23 7.49 -3.62 35.20
C GLN A 23 6.35 -2.68 34.80
N SER A 24 6.70 -1.46 34.40
CA SER A 24 5.78 -0.64 33.62
C SER A 24 5.41 -1.46 32.39
N PRO A 25 4.12 -1.78 32.16
CA PRO A 25 3.74 -2.38 30.89
C PRO A 25 4.18 -1.39 29.80
N PRO A 26 4.83 -1.83 28.70
CA PRO A 26 4.88 -0.98 27.54
C PRO A 26 3.43 -0.69 27.18
N SER A 27 3.06 0.59 27.23
CA SER A 27 1.80 1.08 26.68
C SER A 27 1.86 0.87 25.17
N SER A 28 1.67 -0.37 24.72
CA SER A 28 1.43 -0.70 23.32
C SER A 28 -0.04 -0.44 23.05
N CYS A 29 -0.36 0.85 22.91
CA CYS A 29 -1.65 1.32 22.46
C CYS A 29 -1.49 1.73 20.99
N GLY A 30 -1.99 0.89 20.08
CA GLY A 30 -2.35 1.28 18.72
C GLY A 30 -1.22 1.33 17.68
N SER A 31 -0.74 0.17 17.21
CA SER A 31 -0.11 0.08 15.87
C SER A 31 -0.79 -0.93 14.94
N CYS A 32 -1.85 -1.60 15.39
CA CYS A 32 -2.56 -2.62 14.61
C CYS A 32 -3.17 -2.06 13.31
N ALA A 33 -3.53 -0.77 13.28
CA ALA A 33 -4.17 -0.15 12.10
C ALA A 33 -3.21 0.04 10.92
N SER A 34 -1.90 0.21 11.18
CA SER A 34 -0.91 0.39 10.11
C SER A 34 -0.53 -0.93 9.46
N ASP A 35 -0.49 -2.01 10.26
CA ASP A 35 -0.14 -3.35 9.77
C ASP A 35 -1.24 -3.92 8.87
N GLU A 36 -2.51 -3.70 9.23
CA GLU A 36 -3.67 -4.15 8.44
C GLU A 36 -3.73 -3.48 7.07
N ASN A 37 -3.58 -2.14 7.01
CA ASN A 37 -3.62 -1.39 5.76
C ASN A 37 -2.46 -1.76 4.82
N HIS A 38 -1.26 -1.97 5.38
CA HIS A 38 -0.10 -2.40 4.58
C HIS A 38 -0.28 -3.82 4.03
N GLN A 39 -0.90 -4.72 4.82
CA GLN A 39 -1.14 -6.08 4.40
C GLN A 39 -2.21 -6.20 3.31
N GLU A 40 -3.26 -5.37 3.37
CA GLU A 40 -4.27 -5.26 2.30
C GLU A 40 -3.63 -4.76 0.99
N GLU A 41 -2.78 -3.73 1.06
CA GLU A 41 -2.03 -3.20 -0.08
C GLU A 41 -1.17 -4.27 -0.76
N LEU A 42 -0.38 -5.01 0.02
CA LEU A 42 0.45 -6.11 -0.49
C LEU A 42 -0.39 -7.21 -1.14
N GLN A 43 -1.57 -7.51 -0.60
CA GLN A 43 -2.47 -8.48 -1.20
C GLN A 43 -2.96 -8.00 -2.58
N HIS A 44 -3.38 -6.74 -2.69
CA HIS A 44 -3.79 -6.17 -3.97
C HIS A 44 -2.67 -6.16 -4.99
N LEU A 45 -1.44 -5.81 -4.58
CA LEU A 45 -0.28 -5.86 -5.46
C LEU A 45 0.01 -7.27 -5.97
N GLY A 46 -0.04 -8.29 -5.11
CA GLY A 46 0.16 -9.68 -5.52
C GLY A 46 -0.91 -10.18 -6.50
N ILE A 47 -2.16 -9.77 -6.31
CA ILE A 47 -3.26 -10.09 -7.23
C ILE A 47 -3.05 -9.39 -8.58
N ALA A 48 -2.72 -8.10 -8.56
CA ALA A 48 -2.41 -7.35 -9.77
C ALA A 48 -1.28 -8.01 -10.56
N ASP A 49 -0.17 -8.36 -9.91
CA ASP A 49 0.99 -8.99 -10.56
C ASP A 49 0.64 -10.35 -11.17
N THR A 50 -0.20 -11.13 -10.49
CA THR A 50 -0.66 -12.43 -11.00
C THR A 50 -1.53 -12.26 -12.24
N VAL A 51 -2.48 -11.33 -12.22
CA VAL A 51 -3.43 -11.11 -13.32
C VAL A 51 -2.75 -10.41 -14.51
N LEU A 52 -1.87 -9.43 -14.26
CA LEU A 52 -1.13 -8.71 -15.30
C LEU A 52 -0.09 -9.57 -16.04
N ALA A 53 0.23 -10.75 -15.50
CA ALA A 53 1.08 -11.73 -16.16
C ALA A 53 0.37 -12.44 -17.33
N ASP A 54 -0.96 -12.41 -17.39
CA ASP A 54 -1.74 -12.95 -18.50
C ASP A 54 -1.64 -12.04 -19.75
N ASP A 55 -1.56 -12.66 -20.93
CA ASP A 55 -1.42 -11.95 -22.21
C ASP A 55 -2.61 -11.03 -22.52
N ASN A 56 -3.79 -11.32 -21.99
CA ASN A 56 -4.97 -10.45 -22.12
C ASN A 56 -4.75 -9.05 -21.51
N TRP A 57 -3.82 -8.94 -20.57
CA TRP A 57 -3.47 -7.70 -19.88
C TRP A 57 -2.12 -7.13 -20.30
N GLU A 58 -1.50 -7.66 -21.36
CA GLU A 58 -0.20 -7.19 -21.87
C GLU A 58 -0.22 -5.68 -22.14
N TRP A 59 -1.29 -5.17 -22.75
CA TRP A 59 -1.43 -3.74 -23.05
C TRP A 59 -1.44 -2.86 -21.79
N LEU A 60 -2.07 -3.31 -20.70
CA LEU A 60 -2.14 -2.58 -19.43
C LEU A 60 -0.79 -2.65 -18.71
N ARG A 61 -0.12 -3.80 -18.77
CA ARG A 61 1.27 -3.97 -18.31
C ARG A 61 2.21 -3.02 -19.03
N HIS A 62 2.11 -2.88 -20.36
CA HIS A 62 2.88 -1.90 -21.13
C HIS A 62 2.60 -0.45 -20.72
N LEU A 63 1.36 -0.10 -20.34
CA LEU A 63 1.04 1.23 -19.81
C LEU A 63 1.69 1.47 -18.45
N LEU A 64 1.62 0.48 -17.54
CA LEU A 64 2.24 0.54 -16.22
C LEU A 64 3.77 0.68 -16.29
N ASP A 65 4.42 -0.04 -17.21
CA ASP A 65 5.88 0.00 -17.38
C ASP A 65 6.39 1.36 -17.85
N ARG A 66 5.55 2.12 -18.56
CA ARG A 66 5.87 3.48 -19.02
C ARG A 66 5.80 4.53 -17.91
N VAL A 67 5.03 4.29 -16.85
CA VAL A 67 4.91 5.20 -15.70
C VAL A 67 6.17 5.12 -14.84
N HIS A 68 6.94 6.21 -14.73
CA HIS A 68 8.21 6.21 -13.99
C HIS A 68 8.03 6.36 -12.48
N ASP A 69 6.97 7.06 -12.07
CA ASP A 69 6.66 7.22 -10.66
C ASP A 69 6.21 5.86 -10.07
N VAL A 70 7.04 5.34 -9.16
CA VAL A 70 6.80 4.06 -8.50
C VAL A 70 5.48 4.09 -7.71
N ALA A 71 5.18 5.22 -7.05
CA ALA A 71 3.96 5.36 -6.27
C ALA A 71 2.73 5.35 -7.19
N ALA A 72 2.77 6.10 -8.30
CA ALA A 72 1.70 6.08 -9.28
C ALA A 72 1.50 4.70 -9.93
N ARG A 73 2.60 3.98 -10.19
CA ARG A 73 2.55 2.61 -10.74
C ARG A 73 1.91 1.63 -9.75
N GLN A 74 2.32 1.66 -8.48
CA GLN A 74 1.74 0.82 -7.43
C GLN A 74 0.26 1.15 -7.21
N GLN A 75 -0.07 2.44 -7.15
CA GLN A 75 -1.46 2.89 -7.04
C GLN A 75 -2.32 2.38 -8.21
N GLY A 76 -1.80 2.44 -9.44
CA GLY A 76 -2.48 1.89 -10.62
C GLY A 76 -2.72 0.38 -10.51
N LYS A 77 -1.75 -0.39 -9.99
CA LYS A 77 -1.92 -1.83 -9.73
C LYS A 77 -2.98 -2.10 -8.67
N ILE A 78 -3.01 -1.32 -7.58
CA ILE A 78 -4.00 -1.45 -6.52
C ILE A 78 -5.41 -1.20 -7.07
N TYR A 79 -5.61 -0.12 -7.83
CA TYR A 79 -6.89 0.15 -8.46
C TYR A 79 -7.30 -0.94 -9.43
N PHE A 80 -6.37 -1.44 -10.25
CA PHE A 80 -6.64 -2.57 -11.11
C PHE A 80 -7.09 -3.81 -10.32
N ALA A 81 -6.38 -4.18 -9.25
CA ALA A 81 -6.74 -5.33 -8.43
C ALA A 81 -8.10 -5.14 -7.73
N ARG A 82 -8.40 -3.93 -7.24
CA ARG A 82 -9.72 -3.60 -6.69
C ARG A 82 -10.81 -3.81 -7.73
N LEU A 83 -10.68 -3.14 -8.88
CA LEU A 83 -11.61 -3.29 -10.01
C LEU A 83 -11.75 -4.75 -10.44
N PHE A 84 -10.66 -5.52 -10.52
CA PHE A 84 -10.70 -6.92 -10.92
C PHE A 84 -11.46 -7.79 -9.92
N LYS A 85 -11.25 -7.58 -8.61
CA LYS A 85 -11.90 -8.36 -7.54
C LYS A 85 -13.35 -7.99 -7.30
N SER A 86 -13.78 -6.76 -7.59
CA SER A 86 -15.12 -6.29 -7.27
C SER A 86 -16.21 -7.19 -7.84
N GLN A 87 -17.22 -7.51 -7.05
CA GLN A 87 -18.30 -8.42 -7.46
C GLN A 87 -19.63 -7.72 -7.70
N ASP A 88 -19.78 -6.50 -7.20
CA ASP A 88 -20.97 -5.67 -7.40
C ASP A 88 -20.60 -4.28 -7.94
N ALA A 89 -21.60 -3.57 -8.44
CA ALA A 89 -21.43 -2.25 -9.03
C ALA A 89 -21.07 -1.18 -7.99
N GLU A 90 -21.48 -1.35 -6.72
CA GLU A 90 -21.23 -0.38 -5.66
C GLU A 90 -19.73 -0.32 -5.31
N GLU A 91 -19.07 -1.48 -5.18
CA GLU A 91 -17.63 -1.57 -4.98
C GLU A 91 -16.83 -0.93 -6.14
N VAL A 92 -17.32 -1.10 -7.37
CA VAL A 92 -16.72 -0.49 -8.55
C VAL A 92 -16.91 1.04 -8.53
N GLU A 93 -18.09 1.54 -8.16
CA GLU A 93 -18.36 2.98 -8.04
C GLU A 93 -17.51 3.66 -6.96
N VAL A 94 -17.31 3.00 -5.82
CA VAL A 94 -16.40 3.47 -4.77
C VAL A 94 -14.97 3.59 -5.34
N THR A 95 -14.50 2.54 -6.03
CA THR A 95 -13.16 2.53 -6.63
C THR A 95 -13.02 3.64 -7.70
N LEU A 96 -14.02 3.82 -8.55
CA LEU A 96 -14.02 4.88 -9.57
C LEU A 96 -13.99 6.28 -8.96
N SER A 97 -14.70 6.48 -7.85
CA SER A 97 -14.72 7.75 -7.11
C SER A 97 -13.34 8.09 -6.52
N GLU A 98 -12.67 7.10 -5.94
CA GLU A 98 -11.29 7.27 -5.45
C GLU A 98 -10.32 7.55 -6.60
N MET A 99 -10.48 6.87 -7.74
CA MET A 99 -9.66 7.09 -8.93
C MET A 99 -9.84 8.49 -9.53
N GLU A 100 -11.04 9.06 -9.45
CA GLU A 100 -11.29 10.45 -9.86
C GLU A 100 -10.48 11.42 -8.99
N VAL A 101 -10.47 11.22 -7.67
CA VAL A 101 -9.64 12.01 -6.75
C VAL A 101 -8.16 11.83 -7.06
N TRP A 102 -7.70 10.60 -7.32
CA TRP A 102 -6.32 10.34 -7.71
C TRP A 102 -5.96 11.02 -9.04
N ARG A 103 -6.85 10.98 -10.03
CA ARG A 103 -6.65 11.65 -11.33
C ARG A 103 -6.55 13.16 -11.20
N GLN A 104 -7.33 13.77 -10.30
CA GLN A 104 -7.24 15.20 -10.02
C GLN A 104 -5.87 15.58 -9.43
N LYS A 105 -5.32 14.76 -8.53
CA LYS A 105 -3.96 14.95 -7.99
C LYS A 105 -2.88 14.86 -9.07
N LEU A 106 -3.09 14.03 -10.10
CA LEU A 106 -2.20 13.94 -11.26
C LEU A 106 -2.37 15.14 -12.22
N ALA A 107 -3.52 15.82 -12.21
CA ALA A 107 -3.84 16.89 -13.15
C ALA A 107 -3.10 18.20 -12.85
N ASP A 108 -2.67 18.41 -11.60
CA ASP A 108 -1.82 19.54 -11.20
C ASP A 108 -0.42 19.47 -11.85
N GLU A 109 -0.04 18.33 -12.41
CA GLU A 109 1.25 18.10 -13.07
C GLU A 109 1.03 17.86 -14.57
N SER A 110 0.99 18.94 -15.34
CA SER A 110 0.96 18.91 -16.82
C SER A 110 2.06 18.05 -17.45
N ASP A 111 3.07 17.68 -16.68
CA ASP A 111 4.26 16.93 -17.09
C ASP A 111 4.12 15.40 -16.94
N ARG A 112 2.94 14.90 -16.53
CA ARG A 112 2.70 13.47 -16.28
C ARG A 112 1.69 12.82 -17.25
N PRO A 113 1.95 12.83 -18.59
CA PRO A 113 0.99 12.29 -19.56
C PRO A 113 0.77 10.78 -19.41
N ARG A 114 1.79 10.03 -18.96
CA ARG A 114 1.74 8.57 -18.88
C ARG A 114 0.86 8.09 -17.72
N GLU A 115 0.96 8.78 -16.59
CA GLU A 115 0.14 8.57 -15.40
C GLU A 115 -1.33 8.89 -15.70
N ARG A 116 -1.57 9.93 -16.52
CA ARG A 116 -2.93 10.28 -16.99
C ARG A 116 -3.50 9.23 -17.93
N ASP A 117 -2.70 8.71 -18.85
CA ASP A 117 -3.11 7.62 -19.74
C ASP A 117 -3.44 6.36 -18.95
N LEU A 118 -2.63 6.01 -17.96
CA LEU A 118 -2.90 4.91 -17.03
C LEU A 118 -4.21 5.13 -16.26
N ALA A 119 -4.39 6.31 -15.64
CA ALA A 119 -5.60 6.64 -14.90
C ALA A 119 -6.85 6.56 -15.78
N ARG A 120 -6.76 7.04 -17.03
CA ARG A 120 -7.86 6.96 -18.01
C ARG A 120 -8.17 5.52 -18.41
N ALA A 121 -7.14 4.72 -18.69
CA ALA A 121 -7.31 3.32 -19.05
C ALA A 121 -8.00 2.52 -17.93
N LEU A 122 -7.53 2.68 -16.69
CA LEU A 122 -8.14 2.05 -15.52
C LEU A 122 -9.58 2.52 -15.33
N PHE A 123 -9.86 3.81 -15.51
CA PHE A 123 -11.21 4.36 -15.35
C PHE A 123 -12.18 3.74 -16.38
N LEU A 124 -11.73 3.56 -17.62
CA LEU A 124 -12.52 2.91 -18.66
C LEU A 124 -12.78 1.43 -18.34
N ILE A 125 -11.78 0.70 -17.82
CA ILE A 125 -11.97 -0.69 -17.33
C ILE A 125 -13.04 -0.73 -16.23
N GLY A 126 -12.94 0.17 -15.23
CA GLY A 126 -13.90 0.20 -14.14
C GLY A 126 -15.30 0.57 -14.61
N TYR A 127 -15.42 1.53 -15.53
CA TYR A 127 -16.71 1.92 -16.09
C TYR A 127 -17.36 0.79 -16.92
N ASP A 128 -16.59 0.09 -17.75
CA ASP A 128 -17.08 -1.07 -18.50
C ASP A 128 -17.55 -2.19 -17.55
N LYS A 129 -16.81 -2.41 -16.46
CA LYS A 129 -17.20 -3.36 -15.42
C LYS A 129 -18.47 -2.94 -14.69
N SER A 130 -18.62 -1.66 -14.30
CA SER A 130 -19.83 -1.21 -13.61
C SER A 130 -21.09 -1.38 -14.48
N LEU A 131 -20.98 -1.14 -15.78
CA LEU A 131 -22.05 -1.39 -16.75
C LEU A 131 -22.39 -2.89 -16.84
N SER A 132 -21.36 -3.74 -16.87
CA SER A 132 -21.53 -5.20 -16.91
C SER A 132 -22.21 -5.75 -15.65
N LEU A 133 -21.96 -5.14 -14.48
CA LEU A 133 -22.55 -5.54 -13.21
C LEU A 133 -23.93 -4.91 -12.94
N SER A 134 -24.21 -3.74 -13.52
CA SER A 134 -25.49 -3.05 -13.40
C SER A 134 -26.54 -3.50 -14.43
N GLY A 135 -26.15 -4.33 -15.40
CA GLY A 135 -27.05 -4.83 -16.44
C GLY A 135 -28.17 -5.71 -15.87
N PRO A 136 -29.37 -5.74 -16.50
CA PRO A 136 -30.45 -6.60 -16.05
C PRO A 136 -30.00 -8.07 -16.11
N THR A 137 -30.09 -8.77 -14.99
CA THR A 137 -29.95 -10.22 -14.94
C THR A 137 -31.01 -10.82 -15.88
N PRO A 138 -30.62 -11.63 -16.88
CA PRO A 138 -31.62 -12.33 -17.70
C PRO A 138 -32.43 -13.22 -16.75
N SER A 139 -33.74 -12.94 -16.71
CA SER A 139 -34.73 -13.64 -15.90
C SER A 139 -35.04 -15.03 -16.46
#